data_AF-A0AAW6DNC3-F1
#
_entry.id   AF-A0AAW6DNC3-F1
#
_cell.length_a   1.000
_cell.length_b   1.000
_cell.length_c   1.000
_cell.angle_alpha   90.00
_cell.angle_beta   90.00
_cell.angle_gamma   90.00
#
_symmetry.space_group_name_H-M   'P 1'
#
loop_
_entity.id
_entity.type
_entity.pdbx_description
1 polymer ?
#
loop_
_entity_poly.entity_id
_entity_poly.type
_entity_poly.pdbx_seq_one_letter_code
_entity_poly.pdbx_strand_id
1 'polypeptide(L)'
;MIIDFEDEVVEFKEARTSYSFKDIGKYFSALGNEANIRGYKEAWLIFGVTNKKELVGTAYRQDGNLQNLKKEIVGGTNERATFMEIYEVEIDGHRIVAFQIPPATRGIPTTWNGAAYAREDENTCPLPIDKMDLIRSQVGVDWSKEIVEGASFEDLDPEAVAYAREVFIKKQNVAKKSTDMLSKMSDVEVLNKAGILIKGKITNTALILLGKEESSYLFDGFIPRITWTLYNGNGTAKTYEHFDMPLLLAVDRAYSKIRNEKYRYIAGQQTLFPDETTVLYR
;
A
#
# COMPACT_ATOMS: atom_id res chain seq x y z
N MET A 1 15.81 -6.58 29.83
CA MET A 1 15.67 -5.73 28.62
C MET A 1 14.44 -4.80 28.69
N ILE A 2 13.79 -4.61 29.87
CA ILE A 2 12.57 -3.79 30.07
C ILE A 2 12.83 -2.54 30.97
N ILE A 3 14.08 -2.32 31.40
CA ILE A 3 14.35 -1.42 32.54
C ILE A 3 14.36 0.08 32.15
N ASP A 4 14.64 0.45 30.89
CA ASP A 4 14.91 1.86 30.53
C ASP A 4 13.89 2.56 29.61
N PHE A 5 12.76 1.95 29.25
CA PHE A 5 11.82 2.57 28.29
C PHE A 5 10.51 3.04 28.94
N GLU A 6 10.53 4.19 29.60
CA GLU A 6 9.41 5.13 29.42
C GLU A 6 9.90 6.17 28.43
N ASP A 7 9.59 5.92 27.15
CA ASP A 7 9.77 6.89 26.08
C ASP A 7 8.37 7.13 25.48
N GLU A 8 8.20 8.17 24.67
CA GLU A 8 6.91 8.54 24.07
C GLU A 8 6.30 7.44 23.17
N VAL A 9 6.97 6.29 22.99
CA VAL A 9 6.57 5.15 22.15
C VAL A 9 6.30 3.86 22.93
N VAL A 10 6.41 3.87 24.26
CA VAL A 10 6.03 2.72 25.11
C VAL A 10 5.15 3.21 26.25
N GLU A 11 3.99 2.59 26.43
CA GLU A 11 3.06 2.90 27.51
C GLU A 11 2.74 1.66 28.36
N PHE A 12 2.90 1.79 29.67
CA PHE A 12 2.48 0.77 30.64
C PHE A 12 1.11 1.12 31.25
N LYS A 13 0.27 0.09 31.43
CA LYS A 13 -0.99 0.17 32.17
C LYS A 13 -1.18 -1.06 33.04
N GLU A 14 -1.67 -0.87 34.27
CA GLU A 14 -2.02 -2.00 35.13
C GLU A 14 -3.13 -2.84 34.50
N ALA A 15 -4.21 -2.19 34.05
CA ALA A 15 -5.35 -2.79 33.33
C ALA A 15 -5.76 -4.17 33.88
N ARG A 16 -5.92 -4.29 35.21
CA ARG A 16 -6.03 -5.61 35.89
C ARG A 16 -7.17 -6.48 35.39
N THR A 17 -8.31 -5.90 35.07
CA THR A 17 -9.51 -6.65 34.64
C THR A 17 -10.17 -6.05 33.41
N SER A 18 -10.27 -4.72 33.36
CA SER A 18 -10.84 -4.00 32.23
C SER A 18 -10.03 -2.75 31.92
N TYR A 19 -10.18 -2.28 30.68
CA TYR A 19 -9.62 -1.03 30.22
C TYR A 19 -10.53 -0.43 29.15
N SER A 20 -10.65 0.89 29.15
CA SER A 20 -11.53 1.63 28.24
C SER A 20 -11.08 1.45 26.80
N PHE A 21 -11.94 0.86 25.96
CA PHE A 21 -11.67 0.69 24.53
C PHE A 21 -11.41 2.04 23.83
N LYS A 22 -12.12 3.09 24.25
CA LYS A 22 -11.91 4.45 23.74
C LYS A 22 -10.48 4.92 24.01
N ASP A 23 -9.93 4.61 25.19
CA ASP A 23 -8.58 5.03 25.55
C ASP A 23 -7.52 4.17 24.88
N ILE A 24 -7.77 2.86 24.66
CA ILE A 24 -6.92 2.03 23.79
C ILE A 24 -6.77 2.68 22.41
N GLY A 25 -7.87 3.13 21.81
CA GLY A 25 -7.84 3.79 20.51
C GLY A 25 -7.09 5.13 20.52
N LYS A 26 -7.20 5.91 21.60
CA LYS A 26 -6.37 7.14 21.76
C LYS A 26 -4.89 6.80 21.86
N TYR A 27 -4.52 5.80 22.67
CA TYR A 27 -3.15 5.34 22.78
C TYR A 27 -2.62 4.79 21.46
N PHE A 28 -3.44 4.06 20.70
CA PHE A 28 -3.09 3.62 19.35
C PHE A 28 -2.71 4.79 18.44
N SER A 29 -3.54 5.83 18.42
CA SER A 29 -3.26 7.06 17.64
C SER A 29 -2.01 7.78 18.16
N ALA A 30 -1.89 8.00 19.47
CA ALA A 30 -0.78 8.71 20.08
C ALA A 30 0.55 8.01 19.84
N LEU A 31 0.65 6.73 20.22
CA LEU A 31 1.86 5.93 20.10
C LEU A 31 2.29 5.73 18.64
N GLY A 32 1.33 5.52 17.73
CA GLY A 32 1.62 5.43 16.30
C GLY A 32 2.19 6.74 15.72
N ASN A 33 1.64 7.89 16.12
CA ASN A 33 2.16 9.20 15.71
C ASN A 33 3.57 9.45 16.26
N GLU A 34 3.83 9.14 17.53
CA GLU A 34 5.16 9.29 18.14
C GLU A 34 6.20 8.36 17.52
N ALA A 35 5.84 7.10 17.23
CA ALA A 35 6.73 6.18 16.54
C ALA A 35 7.15 6.71 15.16
N ASN A 36 6.20 7.27 14.41
CA ASN A 36 6.49 7.90 13.13
C ASN A 36 7.45 9.09 13.28
N ILE A 37 7.15 10.02 14.19
CA ILE A 37 7.93 11.25 14.41
C ILE A 37 9.38 10.92 14.79
N ARG A 38 9.57 9.87 15.60
CA ARG A 38 10.88 9.43 16.10
C ARG A 38 11.60 8.44 15.18
N GLY A 39 10.96 8.02 14.09
CA GLY A 39 11.54 7.08 13.13
C GLY A 39 11.62 5.63 13.62
N TYR A 40 10.84 5.27 14.64
CA TYR A 40 10.72 3.89 15.12
C TYR A 40 9.80 3.07 14.23
N LYS A 41 10.07 1.76 14.14
CA LYS A 41 9.27 0.82 13.35
C LYS A 41 7.97 0.38 14.03
N GLU A 42 7.83 0.69 15.32
CA GLU A 42 6.72 0.25 16.17
C GLU A 42 6.68 1.04 17.48
N ALA A 43 5.53 1.00 18.13
CA ALA A 43 5.31 1.43 19.50
C ALA A 43 4.54 0.35 20.27
N TRP A 44 4.51 0.47 21.59
CA TRP A 44 3.99 -0.57 22.47
C TRP A 44 3.04 -0.02 23.53
N LEU A 45 1.87 -0.64 23.64
CA LEU A 45 0.99 -0.50 24.80
C LEU A 45 1.01 -1.82 25.57
N ILE A 46 1.34 -1.81 26.86
CA ILE A 46 1.59 -3.02 27.64
C ILE A 46 0.70 -3.03 28.88
N PHE A 47 -0.13 -4.07 29.01
CA PHE A 47 -1.03 -4.28 30.14
C PHE A 47 -0.46 -5.27 31.16
N GLY A 48 -0.77 -5.05 32.44
CA GLY A 48 -0.30 -5.87 33.56
C GLY A 48 0.98 -5.35 34.21
N VAL A 49 1.34 -4.09 33.94
CA VAL A 49 2.54 -3.43 34.47
C VAL A 49 2.15 -2.08 35.07
N THR A 50 2.63 -1.76 36.27
CA THR A 50 2.39 -0.45 36.92
C THR A 50 3.24 0.65 36.27
N ASN A 51 2.92 1.92 36.51
CA ASN A 51 3.79 3.05 36.10
C ASN A 51 5.19 2.95 36.74
N LYS A 52 5.33 2.26 37.88
CA LYS A 52 6.63 1.98 38.51
C LYS A 52 7.36 0.77 37.91
N LYS A 53 6.86 0.24 36.79
CA LYS A 53 7.39 -0.95 36.09
C LYS A 53 7.34 -2.24 36.90
N GLU A 54 6.40 -2.32 37.85
CA GLU A 54 6.17 -3.54 38.63
C GLU A 54 5.17 -4.44 37.89
N LEU A 55 5.47 -5.74 37.81
CA LEU A 55 4.57 -6.71 37.22
C LEU A 55 3.41 -6.98 38.19
N VAL A 56 2.19 -6.73 37.73
CA VAL A 56 0.96 -6.99 38.50
C VAL A 56 0.02 -7.97 37.80
N GLY A 57 0.26 -8.23 36.52
CA GLY A 57 -0.57 -9.11 35.70
C GLY A 57 -1.90 -8.48 35.29
N THR A 58 -2.52 -9.06 34.27
CA THR A 58 -3.82 -8.62 33.74
C THR A 58 -4.71 -9.81 33.35
N ALA A 59 -5.98 -9.74 33.76
CA ALA A 59 -7.07 -10.59 33.29
C ALA A 59 -7.85 -9.94 32.12
N TYR A 60 -7.33 -8.85 31.53
CA TYR A 60 -7.98 -8.16 30.42
C TYR A 60 -8.26 -9.13 29.27
N ARG A 61 -9.55 -9.29 28.95
CA ARG A 61 -10.07 -10.21 27.92
C ARG A 61 -9.44 -11.62 27.99
N GLN A 62 -9.17 -12.14 29.19
CA GLN A 62 -8.62 -13.49 29.36
C GLN A 62 -9.57 -14.57 28.79
N ASP A 63 -10.88 -14.43 29.00
CA ASP A 63 -11.91 -15.31 28.42
C ASP A 63 -12.45 -14.79 27.07
N GLY A 64 -11.88 -13.71 26.56
CA GLY A 64 -12.35 -12.99 25.37
C GLY A 64 -11.45 -13.17 24.17
N ASN A 65 -11.97 -12.89 22.98
CA ASN A 65 -11.16 -12.92 21.77
C ASN A 65 -10.33 -11.62 21.65
N LEU A 66 -9.05 -11.67 22.04
CA LEU A 66 -8.10 -10.57 21.86
C LEU A 66 -7.97 -10.16 20.38
N GLN A 67 -8.04 -11.11 19.44
CA GLN A 67 -7.91 -10.82 18.01
C GLN A 67 -9.07 -10.00 17.46
N ASN A 68 -10.27 -10.06 18.07
CA ASN A 68 -11.37 -9.16 17.71
C ASN A 68 -11.01 -7.68 17.93
N LEU A 69 -10.10 -7.37 18.85
CA LEU A 69 -9.65 -6.01 19.10
C LEU A 69 -9.01 -5.39 17.85
N LYS A 70 -8.31 -6.18 17.02
CA LYS A 70 -7.77 -5.70 15.74
C LYS A 70 -8.90 -5.16 14.84
N LYS A 71 -10.01 -5.91 14.73
CA LYS A 71 -11.18 -5.51 13.95
C LYS A 71 -11.89 -4.29 14.54
N GLU A 72 -11.99 -4.22 15.87
CA GLU A 72 -12.60 -3.08 16.56
C GLU A 72 -11.79 -1.78 16.32
N ILE A 73 -10.46 -1.85 16.39
CA ILE A 73 -9.57 -0.70 16.14
C ILE A 73 -9.69 -0.19 14.71
N VAL A 74 -9.75 -1.08 13.71
CA VAL A 74 -9.96 -0.71 12.29
C VAL A 74 -11.17 0.20 12.12
N GLY A 75 -12.23 0.00 12.91
CA GLY A 75 -13.47 0.77 12.83
C GLY A 75 -13.35 2.22 13.29
N GLY A 76 -12.36 2.56 14.12
CA GLY A 76 -12.17 3.91 14.63
C GLY A 76 -10.92 4.63 14.11
N THR A 77 -10.05 3.95 13.38
CA THR A 77 -8.83 4.55 12.79
C THR A 77 -9.01 4.92 11.31
N ASN A 78 -8.33 5.96 10.84
CA ASN A 78 -8.15 6.21 9.41
C ASN A 78 -7.24 5.15 8.76
N GLU A 79 -7.33 5.01 7.43
CA GLU A 79 -6.57 4.03 6.64
C GLU A 79 -6.71 2.57 7.10
N ARG A 80 -7.76 2.27 7.89
CA ARG A 80 -8.00 0.95 8.47
C ARG A 80 -6.78 0.40 9.24
N ALA A 81 -6.02 1.28 9.89
CA ALA A 81 -4.88 0.90 10.71
C ALA A 81 -5.30 -0.03 11.86
N THR A 82 -4.40 -0.92 12.28
CA THR A 82 -4.65 -1.85 13.39
C THR A 82 -3.35 -2.30 14.03
N PHE A 83 -3.43 -3.04 15.14
CA PHE A 83 -2.26 -3.63 15.78
C PHE A 83 -1.58 -4.59 14.82
N MET A 84 -0.25 -4.50 14.71
CA MET A 84 0.54 -5.47 13.97
C MET A 84 0.33 -6.84 14.60
N GLU A 85 0.53 -6.93 15.91
CA GLU A 85 0.23 -8.11 16.69
C GLU A 85 -0.21 -7.80 18.12
N ILE A 86 -0.90 -8.76 18.73
CA ILE A 86 -1.29 -8.72 20.15
C ILE A 86 -0.69 -9.95 20.81
N TYR A 87 0.31 -9.73 21.67
CA TYR A 87 1.01 -10.79 22.37
C TYR A 87 0.39 -11.00 23.75
N GLU A 88 0.18 -12.26 24.08
CA GLU A 88 -0.11 -12.69 25.45
C GLU A 88 1.11 -13.46 25.95
N VAL A 89 1.75 -12.95 26.99
CA VAL A 89 2.98 -13.52 27.53
C VAL A 89 2.89 -13.68 29.04
N GLU A 90 3.55 -14.69 29.58
CA GLU A 90 3.67 -14.91 31.02
C GLU A 90 5.09 -14.54 31.47
N ILE A 91 5.20 -13.62 32.43
CA ILE A 91 6.48 -13.14 32.97
C ILE A 91 6.40 -13.21 34.49
N ASP A 92 7.33 -13.94 35.13
CA ASP A 92 7.39 -14.13 36.58
C ASP A 92 6.03 -14.53 37.20
N GLY A 93 5.28 -15.40 36.50
CA GLY A 93 3.94 -15.86 36.91
C GLY A 93 2.80 -14.85 36.70
N HIS A 94 3.08 -13.71 36.07
CA HIS A 94 2.10 -12.67 35.75
C HIS A 94 1.76 -12.68 34.26
N ARG A 95 0.47 -12.74 33.93
CA ARG A 95 -0.03 -12.59 32.55
C ARG A 95 0.09 -11.13 32.09
N ILE A 96 0.79 -10.88 31.01
CA ILE A 96 1.01 -9.57 30.39
C ILE A 96 0.45 -9.59 28.98
N VAL A 97 -0.23 -8.51 28.58
CA VAL A 97 -0.74 -8.35 27.19
C VAL A 97 -0.04 -7.17 26.56
N ALA A 98 0.70 -7.41 25.47
CA ALA A 98 1.44 -6.38 24.75
C ALA A 98 0.85 -6.15 23.36
N PHE A 99 0.46 -4.91 23.09
CA PHE A 99 -0.09 -4.49 21.81
C PHE A 99 1.00 -3.81 20.99
N GLN A 100 1.32 -4.39 19.83
CA GLN A 100 2.30 -3.84 18.89
C GLN A 100 1.60 -2.89 17.91
N ILE A 101 1.97 -1.62 17.97
CA ILE A 101 1.34 -0.52 17.22
C ILE A 101 2.28 -0.12 16.08
N PRO A 102 1.81 -0.11 14.82
CA PRO A 102 2.63 0.39 13.72
C PRO A 102 2.80 1.92 13.79
N PRO A 103 3.89 2.48 13.25
CA PRO A 103 4.03 3.92 13.11
C PRO A 103 2.94 4.46 12.17
N ALA A 104 2.54 5.71 12.38
CA ALA A 104 1.67 6.42 11.47
C ALA A 104 2.24 6.42 10.05
N THR A 105 1.35 6.35 9.05
CA THR A 105 1.75 6.41 7.64
C THR A 105 2.42 7.75 7.35
N ARG A 106 3.53 7.74 6.62
CA ARG A 106 4.22 8.98 6.22
C ARG A 106 3.24 9.92 5.49
N GLY A 107 3.20 11.18 5.91
CA GLY A 107 2.27 12.17 5.35
C GLY A 107 0.87 12.16 5.98
N ILE A 108 0.49 11.13 6.73
CA ILE A 108 -0.87 10.93 7.24
C ILE A 108 -0.84 10.60 8.74
N PRO A 109 -1.16 11.57 9.61
CA PRO A 109 -1.32 11.30 11.03
C PRO A 109 -2.36 10.21 11.29
N THR A 110 -2.06 9.30 12.21
CA THR A 110 -3.02 8.32 12.70
C THR A 110 -4.02 9.01 13.61
N THR A 111 -5.30 8.76 13.35
CA THR A 111 -6.44 9.33 14.08
C THR A 111 -7.25 8.23 14.74
N TRP A 112 -7.96 8.59 15.80
CA TRP A 112 -8.97 7.79 16.45
C TRP A 112 -10.28 8.58 16.53
N ASN A 113 -11.34 8.05 15.92
CA ASN A 113 -12.65 8.69 15.76
C ASN A 113 -12.53 10.13 15.23
N GLY A 114 -11.66 10.33 14.23
CA GLY A 114 -11.45 11.62 13.55
C GLY A 114 -10.50 12.60 14.26
N ALA A 115 -10.00 12.27 15.46
CA ALA A 115 -9.04 13.11 16.18
C ALA A 115 -7.65 12.44 16.20
N ALA A 116 -6.60 13.21 15.91
CA ALA A 116 -5.22 12.76 16.08
C ALA A 116 -4.75 13.05 17.51
N TYR A 117 -4.04 12.10 18.12
CA TYR A 117 -3.50 12.22 19.46
C TYR A 117 -1.98 12.15 19.44
N ALA A 118 -1.36 12.70 20.47
CA ALA A 118 0.06 12.59 20.79
C ALA A 118 0.23 12.18 22.25
N ARG A 119 1.48 11.91 22.61
CA ARG A 119 1.89 11.76 24.00
C ARG A 119 2.45 13.09 24.52
N GLU A 120 2.14 13.34 25.78
CA GLU A 120 2.76 14.35 26.63
C GLU A 120 2.97 13.70 27.99
N ASP A 121 4.20 13.24 28.23
CA ASP A 121 4.54 12.48 29.43
C ASP A 121 3.57 11.28 29.59
N GLU A 122 2.99 11.02 30.76
CA GLU A 122 2.10 9.86 30.99
C GLU A 122 0.70 9.96 30.33
N ASN A 123 0.35 11.07 29.67
CA ASN A 123 -1.01 11.32 29.17
C ASN A 123 -1.11 11.42 27.65
N THR A 124 -2.31 11.18 27.12
CA THR A 124 -2.64 11.46 25.72
C THR A 124 -3.18 12.88 25.58
N CYS A 125 -2.64 13.68 24.68
CA CYS A 125 -3.14 15.00 24.31
C CYS A 125 -3.57 15.02 22.83
N PRO A 126 -4.36 16.02 22.37
CA PRO A 126 -4.55 16.25 20.93
C PRO A 126 -3.20 16.48 20.24
N LEU A 127 -2.99 15.91 19.06
CA LEU A 127 -1.74 16.03 18.31
C LEU A 127 -1.41 17.52 18.04
N PRO A 128 -0.31 18.05 18.59
CA PRO A 128 0.12 19.42 18.35
C PRO A 128 0.36 19.73 16.87
N ILE A 129 0.15 20.99 16.46
CA ILE A 129 0.18 21.40 15.05
C ILE A 129 1.56 21.22 14.41
N ASP A 130 2.63 21.46 15.17
CA ASP A 130 4.03 21.27 14.77
C ASP A 130 4.36 19.79 14.52
N LYS A 131 3.91 18.91 15.43
CA LYS A 131 4.01 17.45 15.24
C LYS A 131 3.18 16.98 14.03
N MET A 132 1.99 17.56 13.84
CA MET A 132 1.12 17.26 12.69
C MET A 132 1.78 17.66 11.36
N ASP A 133 2.36 18.85 11.29
CA ASP A 133 3.05 19.35 10.11
C ASP A 133 4.33 18.55 9.84
N LEU A 134 5.02 18.10 10.89
CA LEU A 134 6.16 17.20 10.76
C LEU A 134 5.76 15.90 10.06
N ILE A 135 4.70 15.22 10.52
CA ILE A 135 4.20 13.98 9.86
C ILE A 135 3.79 14.27 8.42
N ARG A 136 3.06 15.36 8.17
CA ARG A 136 2.58 15.75 6.82
C ARG A 136 3.69 16.10 5.84
N SER A 137 4.79 16.66 6.33
CA SER A 137 5.95 17.00 5.52
C SER A 137 6.75 15.77 5.05
N GLN A 138 6.53 14.61 5.68
CA GLN A 138 7.20 13.39 5.29
C GLN A 138 6.71 12.92 3.93
N VAL A 139 7.62 12.92 2.96
CA VAL A 139 7.36 12.39 1.64
C VAL A 139 7.21 10.87 1.76
N GLY A 140 6.08 10.35 1.28
CA GLY A 140 5.89 8.91 1.12
C GLY A 140 7.01 8.29 0.29
N VAL A 141 7.34 7.03 0.58
CA VAL A 141 8.26 6.27 -0.27
C VAL A 141 7.50 5.93 -1.55
N ASP A 142 7.87 6.58 -2.65
CA ASP A 142 7.37 6.21 -3.96
C ASP A 142 8.18 5.00 -4.42
N TRP A 143 7.61 3.82 -4.24
CA TRP A 143 8.22 2.56 -4.64
C TRP A 143 8.48 2.51 -6.15
N SER A 144 7.64 3.17 -6.96
CA SER A 144 7.71 3.10 -8.43
C SER A 144 8.99 3.74 -8.99
N LYS A 145 9.51 4.78 -8.31
CA LYS A 145 10.77 5.46 -8.66
C LYS A 145 12.02 4.83 -8.05
N GLU A 146 11.89 3.83 -7.19
CA GLU A 146 13.05 3.18 -6.57
C GLU A 146 13.89 2.48 -7.62
N ILE A 147 15.21 2.50 -7.41
CA ILE A 147 16.16 1.84 -8.30
C ILE A 147 16.21 0.36 -7.97
N VAL A 148 16.06 -0.49 -8.98
CA VAL A 148 16.25 -1.93 -8.83
C VAL A 148 17.74 -2.23 -8.84
N GLU A 149 18.29 -2.67 -7.71
CA GLU A 149 19.69 -3.04 -7.62
C GLU A 149 19.98 -4.28 -8.48
N GLY A 150 21.10 -4.26 -9.22
CA GLY A 150 21.48 -5.35 -10.13
C GLY A 150 20.79 -5.30 -11.50
N ALA A 151 19.70 -4.55 -11.67
CA ALA A 151 19.04 -4.38 -12.95
C ALA A 151 19.84 -3.46 -13.89
N SER A 152 19.91 -3.86 -15.15
CA SER A 152 20.61 -3.18 -16.22
C SER A 152 19.69 -2.99 -17.43
N PHE A 153 20.20 -2.31 -18.47
CA PHE A 153 19.45 -2.17 -19.71
C PHE A 153 19.25 -3.51 -20.45
N GLU A 154 20.06 -4.54 -20.14
CA GLU A 154 19.92 -5.88 -20.73
C GLU A 154 18.69 -6.63 -20.20
N ASP A 155 18.17 -6.21 -19.04
CA ASP A 155 16.96 -6.77 -18.45
C ASP A 155 15.67 -6.19 -19.05
N LEU A 156 15.80 -5.19 -19.94
CA LEU A 156 14.69 -4.60 -20.68
C LEU A 156 14.46 -5.29 -22.03
N ASP A 157 13.20 -5.43 -22.38
CA ASP A 157 12.74 -5.93 -23.66
C ASP A 157 12.92 -4.85 -24.76
N PRO A 158 13.70 -5.12 -25.82
CA PRO A 158 13.95 -4.14 -26.88
C PRO A 158 12.70 -3.69 -27.64
N GLU A 159 11.69 -4.56 -27.80
CA GLU A 159 10.42 -4.22 -28.46
C GLU A 159 9.63 -3.25 -27.58
N ALA A 160 9.56 -3.52 -26.28
CA ALA A 160 8.89 -2.63 -25.33
C ALA A 160 9.57 -1.25 -25.25
N VAL A 161 10.91 -1.21 -25.26
CA VAL A 161 11.68 0.05 -25.28
C VAL A 161 11.39 0.86 -26.55
N ALA A 162 11.41 0.21 -27.72
CA ALA A 162 11.12 0.86 -28.99
C ALA A 162 9.68 1.43 -29.01
N TYR A 163 8.72 0.66 -28.53
CA TYR A 163 7.32 1.09 -28.44
C TYR A 163 7.15 2.25 -27.45
N ALA A 164 7.78 2.19 -26.28
CA ALA A 164 7.75 3.27 -25.29
C ALA A 164 8.30 4.59 -25.87
N ARG A 165 9.40 4.52 -26.61
CA ARG A 165 9.99 5.66 -27.32
C ARG A 165 9.01 6.26 -28.32
N GLU A 166 8.38 5.42 -29.13
CA GLU A 166 7.41 5.86 -30.14
C GLU A 166 6.21 6.58 -29.49
N VAL A 167 5.60 5.97 -28.47
CA VAL A 167 4.44 6.53 -27.75
C VAL A 167 4.83 7.85 -27.06
N PHE A 168 6.03 7.92 -26.45
CA PHE A 168 6.51 9.14 -25.82
C PHE A 168 6.66 10.29 -26.84
N ILE A 169 7.30 10.03 -27.99
CA ILE A 169 7.48 11.04 -29.04
C ILE A 169 6.12 11.49 -29.59
N LYS A 170 5.20 10.55 -29.86
CA LYS A 170 3.82 10.87 -30.28
C LYS A 170 3.12 11.80 -29.26
N LYS A 171 3.23 11.51 -27.96
CA LYS A 171 2.65 12.35 -26.91
C LYS A 171 3.25 13.77 -26.86
N GLN A 172 4.56 13.91 -27.05
CA GLN A 172 5.23 15.23 -27.05
C GLN A 172 4.87 16.06 -28.30
N ASN A 173 4.71 15.40 -29.45
CA ASN A 173 4.22 16.03 -30.69
C ASN A 173 2.84 16.65 -30.51
N VAL A 174 1.90 15.91 -29.91
CA VAL A 174 0.55 16.40 -29.61
C VAL A 174 0.60 17.61 -28.67
N ALA A 175 1.57 17.64 -27.74
CA ALA A 175 1.80 18.77 -26.84
C ALA A 175 2.51 19.98 -27.49
N LYS A 176 2.69 19.99 -28.82
CA LYS A 176 3.37 21.06 -29.61
C LYS A 176 4.79 21.38 -29.16
N LYS A 177 5.48 20.43 -28.53
CA LYS A 177 6.91 20.58 -28.20
C LYS A 177 7.76 20.15 -29.40
N SER A 178 8.92 20.79 -29.59
CA SER A 178 9.87 20.38 -30.65
C SER A 178 10.35 18.95 -30.38
N THR A 179 10.14 18.06 -31.34
CA THR A 179 10.45 16.62 -31.25
C THR A 179 11.62 16.18 -32.11
N ASP A 180 12.14 17.05 -32.97
CA ASP A 180 13.33 16.79 -33.81
C ASP A 180 14.58 16.46 -33.00
N MET A 181 14.67 16.94 -31.76
CA MET A 181 15.74 16.58 -30.84
C MET A 181 15.49 15.21 -30.18
N LEU A 182 14.23 14.82 -29.94
CA LEU A 182 13.89 13.55 -29.31
C LEU A 182 14.19 12.36 -30.21
N SER A 183 14.00 12.50 -31.53
CA SER A 183 14.31 11.45 -32.49
C SER A 183 15.81 11.12 -32.56
N LYS A 184 16.68 12.07 -32.22
CA LYS A 184 18.15 11.94 -32.24
C LYS A 184 18.75 11.45 -30.92
N MET A 185 17.96 11.46 -29.84
CA MET A 185 18.41 11.00 -28.51
C MET A 185 18.53 9.48 -28.46
N SER A 186 19.44 8.98 -27.64
CA SER A 186 19.51 7.56 -27.26
C SER A 186 18.27 7.13 -26.47
N ASP A 187 18.03 5.82 -26.38
CA ASP A 187 16.89 5.29 -25.62
C ASP A 187 17.00 5.63 -24.13
N VAL A 188 18.21 5.58 -23.58
CA VAL A 188 18.48 5.98 -22.20
C VAL A 188 18.08 7.44 -21.95
N GLU A 189 18.42 8.36 -22.86
CA GLU A 189 18.04 9.77 -22.73
C GLU A 189 16.52 9.98 -22.82
N VAL A 190 15.86 9.30 -23.77
CA VAL A 190 14.40 9.39 -23.93
C VAL A 190 13.68 8.84 -22.70
N LEU A 191 14.08 7.67 -22.21
CA LEU A 191 13.47 7.03 -21.05
C LEU A 191 13.75 7.80 -19.75
N ASN A 192 14.94 8.41 -19.59
CA ASN A 192 15.21 9.35 -18.49
C ASN A 192 14.28 10.55 -18.56
N LYS A 193 14.09 11.12 -19.76
CA LYS A 193 13.20 12.28 -19.98
C LYS A 193 11.72 11.93 -19.81
N ALA A 194 11.35 10.68 -20.01
CA ALA A 194 10.04 10.13 -19.71
C ALA A 194 9.82 9.89 -18.20
N GLY A 195 10.89 9.94 -17.38
CA GLY A 195 10.84 9.62 -15.95
C GLY A 195 10.79 8.13 -15.65
N ILE A 196 11.00 7.28 -16.67
CA ILE A 196 11.01 5.81 -16.52
C ILE A 196 12.37 5.38 -15.99
N LEU A 197 13.46 5.96 -16.49
CA LEU A 197 14.80 5.78 -15.92
C LEU A 197 15.19 6.99 -15.07
N ILE A 198 16.10 6.79 -14.12
CA ILE A 198 16.70 7.88 -13.35
C ILE A 198 18.21 7.80 -13.51
N LYS A 199 18.79 8.76 -14.25
CA LYS A 199 20.22 8.80 -14.59
C LYS A 199 20.71 7.48 -15.21
N GLY A 200 19.88 6.88 -16.05
CA GLY A 200 20.16 5.60 -16.73
C GLY A 200 20.00 4.35 -15.86
N LYS A 201 19.65 4.50 -14.58
CA LYS A 201 19.34 3.36 -13.71
C LYS A 201 17.88 2.93 -13.90
N ILE A 202 17.68 1.62 -13.86
CA ILE A 202 16.36 0.98 -13.99
C ILE A 202 15.56 1.23 -12.71
N THR A 203 14.35 1.78 -12.86
CA THR A 203 13.39 1.91 -11.76
C THR A 203 12.45 0.71 -11.71
N ASN A 204 11.73 0.53 -10.62
CA ASN A 204 10.64 -0.44 -10.55
C ASN A 204 9.61 -0.24 -11.67
N THR A 205 9.26 1.01 -12.02
CA THR A 205 8.39 1.30 -13.16
C THR A 205 9.00 0.87 -14.49
N ALA A 206 10.30 1.13 -14.71
CA ALA A 206 10.98 0.70 -15.94
C ALA A 206 10.93 -0.82 -16.11
N LEU A 207 11.22 -1.54 -15.04
CA LEU A 207 11.23 -2.99 -15.06
C LEU A 207 9.82 -3.57 -15.26
N ILE A 208 8.79 -3.03 -14.61
CA ILE A 208 7.40 -3.48 -14.81
C ILE A 208 6.94 -3.27 -16.27
N LEU A 209 7.18 -2.07 -16.80
CA LEU A 209 6.62 -1.67 -18.09
C LEU A 209 7.40 -2.24 -19.26
N LEU A 210 8.73 -2.29 -19.14
CA LEU A 210 9.65 -2.56 -20.24
C LEU A 210 10.55 -3.77 -19.99
N GLY A 211 10.51 -4.36 -18.79
CA GLY A 211 11.33 -5.53 -18.46
C GLY A 211 10.92 -6.78 -19.21
N LYS A 212 11.89 -7.65 -19.48
CA LYS A 212 11.61 -8.99 -20.00
C LYS A 212 10.88 -9.83 -18.96
N GLU A 213 10.17 -10.86 -19.41
CA GLU A 213 9.46 -11.78 -18.53
C GLU A 213 10.43 -12.48 -17.56
N GLU A 214 11.58 -12.92 -18.08
CA GLU A 214 12.63 -13.56 -17.28
C GLU A 214 13.22 -12.64 -16.21
N SER A 215 13.20 -11.32 -16.40
CA SER A 215 13.73 -10.35 -15.44
C SER A 215 12.84 -10.17 -14.20
N SER A 216 11.71 -10.89 -14.13
CA SER A 216 10.80 -10.90 -12.98
C SER A 216 11.45 -11.34 -11.66
N TYR A 217 12.55 -12.10 -11.70
CA TYR A 217 13.29 -12.49 -10.48
C TYR A 217 13.88 -11.29 -9.72
N LEU A 218 14.01 -10.13 -10.36
CA LEU A 218 14.52 -8.91 -9.75
C LEU A 218 13.48 -8.23 -8.82
N PHE A 219 12.23 -8.71 -8.80
CA PHE A 219 11.23 -8.26 -7.83
C PHE A 219 11.27 -9.12 -6.55
N ASP A 220 11.31 -8.45 -5.40
CA ASP A 220 11.23 -9.11 -4.11
C ASP A 220 9.78 -9.54 -3.81
N GLY A 221 9.50 -10.83 -4.01
CA GLY A 221 8.32 -11.49 -3.44
C GLY A 221 6.99 -11.26 -4.18
N PHE A 222 7.00 -10.65 -5.37
CA PHE A 222 5.81 -10.59 -6.23
C PHE A 222 6.18 -10.59 -7.72
N ILE A 223 5.27 -11.08 -8.57
CA ILE A 223 5.43 -11.15 -10.02
C ILE A 223 4.39 -10.21 -10.65
N PRO A 224 4.80 -9.12 -11.33
CA PRO A 224 3.88 -8.23 -12.01
C PRO A 224 3.14 -8.96 -13.13
N ARG A 225 1.80 -9.00 -13.07
CA ARG A 225 0.96 -9.73 -14.02
C ARG A 225 -0.43 -9.12 -14.14
N ILE A 226 -0.94 -9.07 -15.36
CA ILE A 226 -2.36 -8.79 -15.63
C ILE A 226 -3.07 -10.14 -15.77
N THR A 227 -4.20 -10.33 -15.07
CA THR A 227 -5.04 -11.51 -15.24
C THR A 227 -6.40 -11.09 -15.77
N TRP A 228 -6.76 -11.59 -16.94
CA TRP A 228 -8.11 -11.47 -17.49
C TRP A 228 -8.88 -12.73 -17.14
N THR A 229 -10.06 -12.58 -16.51
CA THR A 229 -10.94 -13.70 -16.18
C THR A 229 -12.33 -13.45 -16.75
N LEU A 230 -12.83 -14.40 -17.54
CA LEU A 230 -14.20 -14.40 -18.03
C LEU A 230 -15.08 -15.17 -17.06
N TYR A 231 -16.13 -14.54 -16.56
CA TYR A 231 -17.11 -15.16 -15.68
C TYR A 231 -18.41 -15.49 -16.43
N ASN A 232 -19.04 -16.59 -16.04
CA ASN A 232 -20.41 -16.93 -16.44
C ASN A 232 -21.42 -16.04 -15.69
N GLY A 233 -22.67 -16.00 -16.15
CA GLY A 233 -23.75 -15.24 -15.48
C GLY A 233 -24.07 -15.69 -14.04
N ASN A 234 -23.59 -16.86 -13.64
CA ASN A 234 -23.68 -17.37 -12.26
C ASN A 234 -22.42 -17.07 -11.41
N GLY A 235 -21.49 -16.25 -11.90
CA GLY A 235 -20.27 -15.86 -11.19
C GLY A 235 -19.14 -16.90 -11.20
N THR A 236 -19.30 -18.03 -11.89
CA THR A 236 -18.22 -19.03 -12.03
C THR A 236 -17.21 -18.62 -13.10
N ALA A 237 -15.92 -18.80 -12.84
CA ALA A 237 -14.86 -18.51 -13.82
C ALA A 237 -14.97 -19.52 -14.98
N LYS A 238 -15.17 -19.01 -16.20
CA LYS A 238 -15.24 -19.79 -17.44
C LYS A 238 -13.86 -20.01 -18.04
N THR A 239 -13.04 -18.96 -18.07
CA THR A 239 -11.66 -19.01 -18.55
C THR A 239 -10.86 -17.86 -17.94
N TYR A 240 -9.54 -18.01 -17.88
CA TYR A 240 -8.63 -16.94 -17.49
C TYR A 240 -7.38 -16.97 -18.37
N GLU A 241 -6.71 -15.83 -18.46
CA GLU A 241 -5.46 -15.67 -19.19
C GLU A 241 -4.54 -14.72 -18.42
N HIS A 242 -3.26 -15.06 -18.37
CA HIS A 242 -2.24 -14.26 -17.73
C HIS A 242 -1.41 -13.53 -18.79
N PHE A 243 -1.12 -12.26 -18.52
CA PHE A 243 -0.23 -11.44 -19.33
C PHE A 243 0.87 -10.91 -18.42
N ASP A 244 2.06 -11.46 -18.61
CA ASP A 244 3.26 -11.11 -17.88
C ASP A 244 3.99 -9.90 -18.51
N MET A 245 5.09 -9.49 -17.88
CA MET A 245 5.94 -8.41 -18.37
C MET A 245 6.51 -8.70 -19.77
N PRO A 246 6.78 -7.67 -20.60
CA PRO A 246 6.63 -6.23 -20.34
C PRO A 246 5.17 -5.77 -20.34
N LEU A 247 4.73 -5.11 -19.25
CA LEU A 247 3.31 -4.76 -19.12
C LEU A 247 2.85 -3.71 -20.13
N LEU A 248 3.76 -2.90 -20.68
CA LEU A 248 3.42 -1.93 -21.72
C LEU A 248 2.83 -2.60 -22.97
N LEU A 249 3.37 -3.75 -23.37
CA LEU A 249 2.86 -4.55 -24.50
C LEU A 249 1.71 -5.48 -24.06
N ALA A 250 1.72 -5.92 -22.81
CA ALA A 250 0.69 -6.77 -22.23
C ALA A 250 -0.70 -6.10 -22.19
N VAL A 251 -0.75 -4.79 -21.93
CA VAL A 251 -2.02 -4.03 -21.83
C VAL A 251 -2.83 -4.10 -23.11
N ASP A 252 -2.20 -3.90 -24.28
CA ASP A 252 -2.91 -3.95 -25.57
C ASP A 252 -3.44 -5.37 -25.87
N ARG A 253 -2.68 -6.40 -25.49
CA ARG A 253 -3.11 -7.81 -25.60
C ARG A 253 -4.28 -8.11 -24.66
N ALA A 254 -4.21 -7.68 -23.40
CA ALA A 254 -5.29 -7.83 -22.44
C ALA A 254 -6.55 -7.09 -22.90
N TYR A 255 -6.41 -5.84 -23.39
CA TYR A 255 -7.51 -5.05 -23.91
C TYR A 255 -8.20 -5.73 -25.11
N SER A 256 -7.46 -6.42 -25.98
CA SER A 256 -8.03 -7.19 -27.09
C SER A 256 -8.96 -8.33 -26.65
N LYS A 257 -8.82 -8.83 -25.41
CA LYS A 257 -9.73 -9.85 -24.83
C LYS A 257 -11.02 -9.25 -24.27
N ILE A 258 -11.01 -7.96 -23.95
CA ILE A 258 -12.19 -7.25 -23.46
C ILE A 258 -13.07 -6.95 -24.68
N ARG A 259 -14.01 -7.86 -24.96
CA ARG A 259 -14.96 -7.72 -26.08
C ARG A 259 -15.93 -6.56 -25.83
N ASN A 260 -15.97 -5.62 -26.77
CA ASN A 260 -17.22 -4.91 -27.08
C ASN A 260 -18.05 -5.84 -27.98
N GLU A 261 -18.90 -6.70 -27.40
CA GLU A 261 -19.78 -7.52 -28.23
C GLU A 261 -20.76 -6.60 -28.99
N LYS A 262 -20.75 -6.69 -30.33
CA LYS A 262 -21.82 -6.15 -31.15
C LYS A 262 -23.05 -7.03 -30.93
N TYR A 263 -24.03 -6.51 -30.22
CA TYR A 263 -25.29 -7.20 -30.04
C TYR A 263 -26.05 -7.15 -31.37
N ARG A 264 -26.46 -8.33 -31.87
CA ARG A 264 -27.36 -8.46 -33.02
C ARG A 264 -28.73 -8.81 -32.50
N TYR A 265 -29.71 -7.94 -32.74
CA TYR A 265 -31.11 -8.23 -32.44
C TYR A 265 -31.98 -7.99 -33.66
N ILE A 266 -33.11 -8.69 -33.74
CA ILE A 266 -34.09 -8.48 -34.80
C ILE A 266 -35.08 -7.45 -34.27
N ALA A 267 -35.05 -6.23 -34.83
CA ALA A 267 -36.00 -5.19 -34.50
C ALA A 267 -37.34 -5.45 -35.22
N GLY A 268 -38.25 -6.14 -34.52
CA GLY A 268 -39.65 -6.27 -34.93
C GLY A 268 -39.95 -7.38 -35.94
N GLN A 269 -41.23 -7.77 -36.02
CA GLN A 269 -41.75 -8.90 -36.81
C GLN A 269 -41.72 -8.70 -38.34
N GLN A 270 -41.16 -7.59 -38.85
CA GLN A 270 -41.24 -7.22 -40.27
C GLN A 270 -39.93 -7.35 -41.07
N THR A 271 -38.82 -7.73 -40.45
CA THR A 271 -37.56 -7.95 -41.20
C THR A 271 -36.78 -9.16 -40.70
N LEU A 272 -36.15 -9.89 -41.63
CA LEU A 272 -35.25 -11.02 -41.39
C LEU A 272 -33.78 -10.58 -41.21
N PHE A 273 -33.50 -9.27 -41.26
CA PHE A 273 -32.16 -8.74 -41.15
C PHE A 273 -31.91 -8.21 -39.74
N PRO A 274 -30.82 -8.64 -39.07
CA PRO A 274 -30.51 -8.19 -37.71
C PRO A 274 -29.90 -6.78 -37.72
N ASP A 275 -30.30 -5.96 -36.74
CA ASP A 275 -29.65 -4.68 -36.44
C ASP A 275 -28.41 -4.92 -35.57
N GLU A 276 -27.31 -4.23 -35.87
CA GLU A 276 -26.07 -4.28 -35.07
C GLU A 276 -25.97 -3.06 -34.15
N THR A 277 -25.80 -3.27 -32.85
CA THR A 277 -25.49 -2.18 -31.91
C THR A 277 -24.29 -2.54 -31.05
N THR A 278 -23.40 -1.57 -30.86
CA THR A 278 -22.22 -1.74 -29.99
C THR A 278 -22.63 -1.36 -28.58
N VAL A 279 -22.69 -2.32 -27.67
CA VAL A 279 -22.93 -2.06 -26.26
C VAL A 279 -21.58 -1.83 -25.60
N LEU A 280 -21.33 -0.60 -25.15
CA LEU A 280 -20.23 -0.31 -24.24
C LEU A 280 -20.69 -0.69 -22.85
N TYR A 281 -20.23 -1.82 -22.32
CA TYR A 281 -20.37 -2.09 -20.88
C TYR A 281 -19.47 -1.09 -20.15
N ARG A 282 -20.08 -0.07 -19.56
CA ARG A 282 -19.41 0.86 -18.64
C ARG A 282 -19.26 0.22 -17.26
#